data_AF-A0A3D4FNN7-F1
#
_entry.id   AF-A0A3D4FNN7-F1
#
_cell.length_a   1.000
_cell.length_b   1.000
_cell.length_c   1.000
_cell.angle_alpha   90.00
_cell.angle_beta   90.00
_cell.angle_gamma   90.00
#
_symmetry.space_group_name_H-M   'P 1'
#
loop_
_entity.id
_entity.type
_entity.pdbx_description
1 polymer ?
#
loop_
_entity_poly.entity_id
_entity_poly.type
_entity_poly.pdbx_seq_one_letter_code
_entity_poly.pdbx_strand_id
1 'polypeptide(L)'
;FIETWGCQMNEEDSEKLSGGLKPLGYKRTASKEDADIIIFNTCCVREDAEQKVEGNLGALKKLKKEKPELVIAITGCMMQQEGMAENIIKKFPYVDIIIGTHNAYKFNEYLSRALGGERPIVEVWNKEEDIVEGTPIDRASSIKGFVTIMYGCNNFCTYCIVPHVRGRERSRKPEEIEKEIIEMVKAGYKEITLLGQNVNSYGKGLEPEINFAALLRRINQIEGLERVRFMTSHPKDLSEEVIEAIAECDKLCESIHLPVQSGSSRILKKMNRHYTKEQYLDLIKKIKHRIPNVALTTDIIVGFPGESEEDFLETLELVKEVEYDSAFTFLYSKRKGTPADMMLDQVDEGAKKDRFNRLVEAVNEISAKKNKEYADKVVEVLVEGYSKNDESKLTGRTRTGKLVNFTGNADRIGKLANVKITKAQSFSLIGEQI
;
A
#
# COMPACT_ATOMS: atom_id res chain seq x y z
N PHE A 1 -12.93 15.77 -9.12
CA PHE A 1 -13.21 14.53 -8.37
C PHE A 1 -12.11 13.52 -8.67
N ILE A 2 -11.57 12.84 -7.67
CA ILE A 2 -10.57 11.77 -7.84
C ILE A 2 -11.01 10.57 -7.02
N GLU A 3 -11.13 9.42 -7.67
CA GLU A 3 -11.43 8.13 -7.05
C GLU A 3 -10.24 7.21 -7.23
N THR A 4 -9.74 6.71 -6.10
CA THR A 4 -8.59 5.82 -6.05
C THR A 4 -9.06 4.40 -5.72
N TRP A 5 -8.65 3.44 -6.54
CA TRP A 5 -8.79 2.01 -6.21
C TRP A 5 -7.43 1.36 -6.27
N GLY A 6 -6.90 0.93 -5.14
CA GLY A 6 -5.62 0.24 -5.13
C GLY A 6 -4.96 0.15 -3.76
N CYS A 7 -3.65 0.43 -3.76
CA CYS A 7 -2.81 0.45 -2.58
C CYS A 7 -2.43 1.88 -2.19
N GLN A 8 -1.64 1.99 -1.13
CA GLN A 8 -1.11 3.24 -0.59
C GLN A 8 -0.30 4.03 -1.63
N MET A 9 0.34 3.35 -2.58
CA MET A 9 1.03 4.04 -3.67
C MET A 9 0.06 4.65 -4.69
N ASN A 10 -1.10 4.02 -4.93
CA ASN A 10 -2.15 4.67 -5.72
C ASN A 10 -2.73 5.87 -4.98
N GLU A 11 -2.86 5.82 -3.65
CA GLU A 11 -3.30 6.98 -2.87
C GLU A 11 -2.30 8.14 -3.00
N GLU A 12 -1.00 7.91 -2.84
CA GLU A 12 0.03 8.94 -3.03
C GLU A 12 0.08 9.46 -4.48
N ASP A 13 -0.09 8.59 -5.49
CA ASP A 13 -0.20 9.01 -6.89
C ASP A 13 -1.40 9.96 -7.09
N SER A 14 -2.54 9.70 -6.44
CA SER A 14 -3.71 10.59 -6.46
C SER A 14 -3.45 11.93 -5.74
N GLU A 15 -2.68 11.92 -4.65
CA GLU A 15 -2.24 13.14 -3.97
C GLU A 15 -1.31 13.98 -4.85
N LYS A 16 -0.41 13.35 -5.63
CA LYS A 16 0.43 14.02 -6.64
C LYS A 16 -0.40 14.62 -7.77
N LEU A 17 -1.38 13.89 -8.30
CA LEU A 17 -2.30 14.40 -9.32
C LEU A 17 -3.11 15.61 -8.81
N SER A 18 -3.65 15.52 -7.60
CA SER A 18 -4.35 16.65 -6.95
C SER A 18 -3.40 17.84 -6.72
N GLY A 19 -2.17 17.57 -6.28
CA GLY A 19 -1.12 18.57 -6.08
C GLY A 19 -0.75 19.32 -7.34
N GLY A 20 -0.68 18.65 -8.49
CA GLY A 20 -0.45 19.27 -9.79
C GLY A 20 -1.60 20.19 -10.23
N LEU A 21 -2.84 19.87 -9.86
CA LEU A 21 -4.03 20.62 -10.28
C LEU A 21 -4.31 21.85 -9.40
N LYS A 22 -3.94 21.80 -8.12
CA LYS A 22 -4.24 22.87 -7.16
C LYS A 22 -3.67 24.25 -7.55
N PRO A 23 -2.42 24.38 -8.05
CA PRO A 23 -1.90 25.66 -8.55
C PRO A 23 -2.67 26.22 -9.77
N LEU A 24 -3.38 25.37 -10.52
CA LEU A 24 -4.19 25.77 -11.67
C LEU A 24 -5.59 26.27 -11.25
N GLY A 25 -5.89 26.32 -9.95
CA GLY A 25 -7.17 26.80 -9.42
C GLY A 25 -8.23 25.73 -9.21
N TYR A 26 -7.96 24.47 -9.54
CA TYR A 26 -8.89 23.37 -9.27
C TYR A 26 -8.99 23.07 -7.77
N LYS A 27 -10.18 22.65 -7.35
CA LYS A 27 -10.48 22.22 -5.97
C LYS A 27 -11.05 20.82 -5.98
N ARG A 28 -10.73 20.04 -4.95
CA ARG A 28 -11.28 18.69 -4.79
C ARG A 28 -12.77 18.78 -4.46
N THR A 29 -13.56 17.89 -5.05
CA THR A 29 -14.98 17.68 -4.75
C THR A 29 -15.24 16.19 -4.56
N ALA A 30 -16.22 15.86 -3.71
CA ALA A 30 -16.71 14.51 -3.46
C ALA A 30 -17.88 14.10 -4.37
N SER A 31 -18.46 15.03 -5.14
CA SER A 31 -19.48 14.74 -6.14
C SER A 31 -18.85 14.64 -7.53
N LYS A 32 -19.27 13.65 -8.32
CA LYS A 32 -18.91 13.53 -9.74
C LYS A 32 -19.66 14.58 -10.56
N GLU A 33 -20.90 14.85 -10.18
CA GLU A 33 -21.81 15.79 -10.83
C GLU A 33 -21.28 17.23 -10.75
N ASP A 34 -20.64 17.60 -9.64
CA ASP A 34 -20.05 18.94 -9.44
C ASP A 34 -18.65 19.10 -10.06
N ALA A 35 -18.07 18.03 -10.61
CA ALA A 35 -16.69 18.05 -11.08
C ALA A 35 -16.56 18.57 -12.52
N ASP A 36 -15.48 19.32 -12.77
CA ASP A 36 -15.00 19.64 -14.13
C ASP A 36 -14.01 18.58 -14.65
N ILE A 37 -13.38 17.84 -13.73
CA ILE A 37 -12.43 16.76 -14.00
C ILE A 37 -12.76 15.57 -13.09
N ILE A 38 -12.93 14.40 -13.69
CA ILE A 38 -13.07 13.12 -12.99
C ILE A 38 -11.86 12.25 -13.33
N ILE A 39 -11.09 11.87 -12.30
CA ILE A 39 -9.92 11.00 -12.45
C ILE A 39 -10.18 9.68 -11.73
N PHE A 40 -10.02 8.56 -12.45
CA PHE A 40 -9.97 7.23 -11.87
C PHE A 40 -8.51 6.76 -11.80
N ASN A 41 -7.96 6.64 -10.59
CA ASN A 41 -6.63 6.07 -10.37
C ASN A 41 -6.76 4.62 -9.94
N THR A 42 -6.27 3.71 -10.77
CA THR A 42 -6.67 2.30 -10.76
C THR A 42 -5.50 1.37 -10.46
N CYS A 43 -5.82 0.19 -9.96
CA CYS A 43 -4.86 -0.87 -9.65
C CYS A 43 -5.17 -2.11 -10.51
N CYS A 44 -4.14 -2.84 -10.91
CA CYS A 44 -4.26 -4.09 -11.67
C CYS A 44 -4.13 -5.36 -10.80
N VAL A 45 -3.98 -5.18 -9.48
CA VAL A 45 -3.68 -6.25 -8.54
C VAL A 45 -4.97 -6.82 -7.91
N ARG A 46 -6.02 -6.01 -7.80
CA ARG A 46 -7.29 -6.41 -7.16
C ARG A 46 -8.33 -6.81 -8.21
N GLU A 47 -8.91 -7.99 -8.03
CA GLU A 47 -9.81 -8.68 -8.97
C GLU A 47 -11.03 -7.83 -9.38
N ASP A 48 -11.55 -6.97 -8.50
CA ASP A 48 -12.72 -6.13 -8.78
C ASP A 48 -12.41 -4.76 -9.41
N ALA A 49 -11.13 -4.41 -9.56
CA ALA A 49 -10.77 -3.05 -9.96
C ALA A 49 -11.27 -2.75 -11.39
N GLU A 50 -11.12 -3.69 -12.33
CA GLU A 50 -11.55 -3.51 -13.73
C GLU A 50 -13.07 -3.32 -13.82
N GLN A 51 -13.84 -4.20 -13.17
CA GLN A 51 -15.31 -4.11 -13.16
C GLN A 51 -15.81 -2.81 -12.55
N LYS A 52 -15.15 -2.33 -11.48
CA LYS A 52 -15.47 -1.04 -10.85
C LYS A 52 -15.23 0.12 -11.80
N VAL A 53 -14.11 0.12 -12.52
CA VAL A 53 -13.79 1.14 -13.54
C VAL A 53 -14.85 1.13 -14.63
N GLU A 54 -15.13 -0.02 -15.24
CA GLU A 54 -16.10 -0.13 -16.33
C GLU A 54 -17.51 0.31 -15.90
N GLY A 55 -17.97 -0.11 -14.72
CA GLY A 55 -19.26 0.29 -14.17
C GLY A 55 -19.37 1.79 -13.91
N ASN A 56 -18.30 2.40 -13.36
CA ASN A 56 -18.27 3.84 -13.11
C ASN A 56 -18.19 4.65 -14.40
N LEU A 57 -17.40 4.21 -15.39
CA LEU A 57 -17.35 4.87 -16.70
C LEU A 57 -18.71 4.83 -17.37
N GLY A 58 -19.38 3.67 -17.38
CA GLY A 58 -20.73 3.51 -17.92
C GLY A 58 -21.73 4.52 -17.35
N ALA A 59 -21.66 4.79 -16.05
CA ALA A 59 -22.52 5.76 -15.36
C ALA A 59 -22.25 7.22 -15.78
N LEU A 60 -21.03 7.55 -16.21
CA LEU A 60 -20.65 8.92 -16.61
C LEU A 60 -21.13 9.32 -18.01
N LYS A 61 -21.60 8.37 -18.84
CA LYS A 61 -22.05 8.66 -20.21
C LYS A 61 -23.11 9.77 -20.26
N LYS A 62 -24.08 9.75 -19.34
CA LYS A 62 -25.13 10.77 -19.27
C LYS A 62 -24.54 12.12 -18.86
N LEU A 63 -23.71 12.13 -17.81
CA LEU A 63 -23.09 13.35 -17.30
C LEU A 63 -22.20 14.02 -18.35
N LYS A 64 -21.39 13.26 -19.08
CA LYS A 64 -20.54 13.77 -20.17
C LYS A 64 -21.34 14.33 -21.34
N LYS A 65 -22.55 13.81 -21.61
CA LYS A 65 -23.47 14.39 -22.61
C LYS A 65 -24.05 15.72 -22.15
N GLU A 66 -24.34 15.85 -20.85
CA GLU A 66 -24.86 17.08 -20.25
C GLU A 66 -23.77 18.14 -20.04
N LYS A 67 -22.51 17.69 -19.82
CA LYS A 67 -21.32 18.52 -19.65
C LYS A 67 -20.22 18.09 -20.65
N PRO A 68 -20.27 18.54 -21.91
CA PRO A 68 -19.27 18.15 -22.91
C PRO A 68 -17.82 18.50 -22.52
N GLU A 69 -17.65 19.58 -21.76
CA GLU A 69 -16.36 20.07 -21.26
C GLU A 69 -15.78 19.24 -20.10
N LEU A 70 -16.58 18.40 -19.44
CA LEU A 70 -16.12 17.52 -18.36
C LEU A 70 -14.98 16.63 -18.86
N VAL A 71 -13.81 16.70 -18.23
CA VAL A 71 -12.68 15.82 -18.56
C VAL A 71 -12.78 14.53 -17.76
N ILE A 72 -12.81 13.38 -18.43
CA ILE A 72 -12.74 12.05 -17.82
C ILE A 72 -11.36 11.47 -18.10
N ALA A 73 -10.60 11.24 -17.02
CA ALA A 73 -9.25 10.70 -17.08
C ALA A 73 -9.14 9.37 -16.33
N ILE A 74 -8.29 8.47 -16.83
CA ILE A 74 -7.98 7.19 -16.20
C ILE A 74 -6.46 7.02 -16.13
N THR A 75 -5.98 6.56 -14.99
CA THR A 75 -4.55 6.31 -14.75
C THR A 75 -4.35 5.13 -13.80
N GLY A 76 -3.10 4.86 -13.45
CA GLY A 76 -2.69 3.81 -12.53
C GLY A 76 -2.26 2.52 -13.22
N CYS A 77 -1.93 1.50 -12.42
CA CYS A 77 -1.27 0.28 -12.89
C CYS A 77 -2.10 -0.52 -13.92
N MET A 78 -3.43 -0.38 -13.89
CA MET A 78 -4.32 -1.06 -14.83
C MET A 78 -4.12 -0.57 -16.26
N MET A 79 -3.97 0.74 -16.46
CA MET A 79 -3.79 1.31 -17.80
C MET A 79 -2.44 0.92 -18.43
N GLN A 80 -1.50 0.46 -17.61
CA GLN A 80 -0.20 -0.04 -18.03
C GLN A 80 -0.24 -1.50 -18.52
N GLN A 81 -1.35 -2.22 -18.31
CA GLN A 81 -1.51 -3.59 -18.82
C GLN A 81 -1.75 -3.58 -20.32
N GLU A 82 -1.11 -4.53 -21.02
CA GLU A 82 -1.19 -4.65 -22.47
C GLU A 82 -2.64 -4.80 -22.97
N GLY A 83 -3.05 -3.90 -23.86
CA GLY A 83 -4.37 -3.88 -24.48
C GLY A 83 -5.47 -3.23 -23.63
N MET A 84 -5.19 -2.85 -22.38
CA MET A 84 -6.22 -2.32 -21.48
C MET A 84 -6.70 -0.93 -21.89
N ALA A 85 -5.76 -0.02 -22.20
CA ALA A 85 -6.09 1.34 -22.63
C ALA A 85 -6.93 1.33 -23.92
N GLU A 86 -6.56 0.49 -24.90
CA GLU A 86 -7.27 0.34 -26.17
C GLU A 86 -8.68 -0.22 -25.96
N ASN A 87 -8.81 -1.21 -25.08
CA ASN A 87 -10.11 -1.80 -24.73
C ASN A 87 -11.04 -0.77 -24.07
N ILE A 88 -10.52 0.03 -23.14
CA ILE A 88 -11.29 1.07 -22.47
C ILE A 88 -11.76 2.12 -23.46
N ILE A 89 -10.90 2.63 -24.33
CA ILE A 89 -11.29 3.65 -25.33
C ILE A 89 -12.33 3.12 -26.29
N LYS A 90 -12.17 1.87 -26.74
CA LYS A 90 -13.13 1.23 -27.64
C LYS A 90 -14.51 1.09 -26.99
N LYS A 91 -14.58 0.72 -25.71
CA LYS A 91 -15.84 0.57 -24.96
C LYS A 91 -16.42 1.91 -24.51
N PHE A 92 -15.57 2.87 -24.16
CA PHE A 92 -15.91 4.14 -23.54
C PHE A 92 -15.26 5.31 -24.33
N PRO A 93 -15.74 5.61 -25.55
CA PRO A 93 -15.12 6.60 -26.44
C PRO A 93 -15.21 8.05 -25.94
N TYR A 94 -15.86 8.27 -24.80
CA TYR A 94 -16.01 9.56 -24.14
C TYR A 94 -15.01 9.77 -22.99
N VAL A 95 -14.08 8.83 -22.78
CA VAL A 95 -12.90 9.04 -21.94
C VAL A 95 -11.92 9.94 -22.69
N ASP A 96 -11.48 11.02 -22.06
CA ASP A 96 -10.67 12.06 -22.70
C ASP A 96 -9.16 11.80 -22.54
N ILE A 97 -8.73 11.22 -21.43
CA ILE A 97 -7.32 11.00 -21.10
C ILE A 97 -7.09 9.61 -20.52
N ILE A 98 -6.16 8.84 -21.08
CA ILE A 98 -5.64 7.61 -20.50
C ILE A 98 -4.12 7.68 -20.42
N ILE A 99 -3.58 7.51 -19.21
CA ILE A 99 -2.14 7.53 -18.98
C ILE A 99 -1.65 6.40 -18.09
N GLY A 100 -0.42 5.97 -18.34
CA GLY A 100 0.26 4.94 -17.56
C GLY A 100 0.80 5.44 -16.22
N THR A 101 1.46 4.54 -15.50
CA THR A 101 2.12 4.86 -14.22
C THR A 101 3.45 5.59 -14.43
N HIS A 102 4.08 5.41 -15.59
CA HIS A 102 5.41 5.94 -15.90
C HIS A 102 5.41 7.45 -16.23
N ASN A 103 4.28 7.99 -16.67
CA ASN A 103 4.14 9.36 -17.13
C ASN A 103 3.01 10.13 -16.42
N ALA A 104 2.55 9.64 -15.27
CA ALA A 104 1.51 10.30 -14.47
C ALA A 104 1.88 11.75 -14.08
N TYR A 105 3.18 12.05 -13.91
CA TYR A 105 3.68 13.40 -13.61
C TYR A 105 3.39 14.42 -14.74
N LYS A 106 3.12 13.97 -15.96
CA LYS A 106 2.75 14.82 -17.11
C LYS A 106 1.26 15.11 -17.20
N PHE A 107 0.44 14.72 -16.21
CA PHE A 107 -1.01 14.87 -16.27
C PHE A 107 -1.46 16.30 -16.62
N ASN A 108 -0.81 17.33 -16.07
CA ASN A 108 -1.15 18.73 -16.37
C ASN A 108 -0.94 19.10 -17.85
N GLU A 109 0.09 18.56 -18.49
CA GLU A 109 0.35 18.75 -19.93
C GLU A 109 -0.78 18.11 -20.75
N TYR A 110 -1.14 16.87 -20.43
CA TYR A 110 -2.23 16.14 -21.09
C TYR A 110 -3.58 16.81 -20.86
N LEU A 111 -3.83 17.32 -19.65
CA LEU A 111 -5.03 18.09 -19.36
C LEU A 111 -5.10 19.35 -20.22
N SER A 112 -4.00 20.09 -20.36
CA SER A 112 -3.97 21.30 -21.21
C SER A 112 -4.25 20.97 -22.68
N ARG A 113 -3.67 19.88 -23.21
CA ARG A 113 -3.94 19.39 -24.57
C ARG A 113 -5.41 19.00 -24.76
N ALA A 114 -5.98 18.26 -23.79
CA ALA A 114 -7.38 17.88 -23.81
C ALA A 114 -8.31 19.10 -23.76
N LEU A 115 -8.04 20.08 -22.91
CA LEU A 115 -8.79 21.34 -22.87
C LEU A 115 -8.66 22.15 -24.17
N GLY A 116 -7.54 22.01 -24.89
CA GLY A 116 -7.33 22.57 -26.23
C GLY A 116 -8.04 21.82 -27.38
N GLY A 117 -8.76 20.73 -27.09
CA GLY A 117 -9.55 19.97 -28.07
C GLY A 117 -8.88 18.68 -28.57
N GLU A 118 -7.66 18.37 -28.15
CA GLU A 118 -6.99 17.11 -28.49
C GLU A 118 -7.55 15.98 -27.61
N ARG A 119 -8.55 15.24 -28.10
CA ARG A 119 -9.21 14.14 -27.36
C ARG A 119 -9.56 12.99 -28.32
N PRO A 120 -9.35 11.71 -27.96
CA PRO A 120 -8.76 11.24 -26.71
C PRO A 120 -7.22 11.31 -26.72
N ILE A 121 -6.61 11.49 -25.55
CA ILE A 121 -5.16 11.38 -25.33
C ILE A 121 -4.87 10.01 -24.72
N VAL A 122 -3.99 9.25 -25.36
CA VAL A 122 -3.62 7.90 -24.94
C VAL A 122 -2.11 7.81 -24.86
N GLU A 123 -1.57 8.01 -23.67
CA GLU A 123 -0.14 8.12 -23.45
C GLU A 123 0.25 7.09 -22.38
N VAL A 124 0.49 5.85 -22.82
CA VAL A 124 0.93 4.75 -21.95
C VAL A 124 2.35 4.36 -22.37
N TRP A 125 3.33 4.76 -21.58
CA TRP A 125 4.74 4.54 -21.92
C TRP A 125 5.15 3.12 -21.57
N ASN A 126 5.83 2.42 -22.48
CA ASN A 126 6.29 1.05 -22.25
C ASN A 126 7.50 0.94 -21.32
N LYS A 127 8.17 2.06 -21.02
CA LYS A 127 9.39 2.10 -20.23
C LYS A 127 9.38 3.31 -19.32
N GLU A 128 9.89 3.10 -18.12
CA GLU A 128 10.23 4.15 -17.19
C GLU A 128 11.36 5.06 -17.69
N GLU A 129 11.25 6.35 -17.40
CA GLU A 129 12.35 7.32 -17.50
C GLU A 129 13.03 7.49 -16.13
N ASP A 130 13.72 8.61 -15.88
CA ASP A 130 14.26 8.95 -14.57
C ASP A 130 13.14 9.30 -13.57
N ILE A 131 13.48 9.32 -12.28
CA ILE A 131 12.52 9.73 -11.24
C ILE A 131 12.40 11.25 -11.24
N VAL A 132 11.16 11.74 -11.29
CA VAL A 132 10.84 13.17 -11.19
C VAL A 132 10.68 13.55 -9.71
N GLU A 133 11.61 14.35 -9.22
CA GLU A 133 11.60 14.88 -7.85
C GLU A 133 10.81 16.20 -7.76
N GLY A 134 10.41 16.60 -6.55
CA GLY A 134 9.75 17.90 -6.31
C GLY A 134 8.34 18.05 -6.91
N THR A 135 7.67 16.94 -7.23
CA THR A 135 6.27 16.98 -7.70
C THR A 135 5.36 17.53 -6.59
N PRO A 136 4.49 18.52 -6.86
CA PRO A 136 3.54 19.02 -5.87
C PRO A 136 2.60 17.92 -5.37
N ILE A 137 2.34 17.86 -4.06
CA ILE A 137 1.48 16.83 -3.44
C ILE A 137 0.41 17.51 -2.59
N ASP A 138 -0.86 17.20 -2.86
CA ASP A 138 -2.02 17.61 -2.06
C ASP A 138 -2.49 16.43 -1.21
N ARG A 139 -1.90 16.32 -0.01
CA ARG A 139 -2.09 15.18 0.90
C ARG A 139 -3.46 15.19 1.57
N ALA A 140 -4.06 14.02 1.72
CA ALA A 140 -5.40 13.87 2.30
C ALA A 140 -5.44 14.04 3.82
N SER A 141 -4.34 13.72 4.51
CA SER A 141 -4.17 13.91 5.96
C SER A 141 -3.15 15.01 6.23
N SER A 142 -3.29 15.72 7.34
CA SER A 142 -2.32 16.68 7.88
C SER A 142 -1.50 16.13 9.05
N ILE A 143 -1.74 14.87 9.47
CA ILE A 143 -1.13 14.25 10.65
C ILE A 143 -0.11 13.19 10.22
N LYS A 144 -0.42 12.43 9.18
CA LYS A 144 0.43 11.37 8.65
C LYS A 144 0.45 11.38 7.13
N GLY A 145 1.48 10.85 6.52
CA GLY A 145 1.55 10.79 5.07
C GLY A 145 2.44 9.67 4.53
N PHE A 146 2.32 9.45 3.23
CA PHE A 146 3.14 8.52 2.48
C PHE A 146 4.31 9.25 1.83
N VAL A 147 5.45 8.59 1.77
CA VAL A 147 6.63 9.04 1.04
C VAL A 147 7.15 7.87 0.24
N THR A 148 6.94 7.87 -1.07
CA THR A 148 7.55 6.87 -1.94
C THR A 148 9.05 7.07 -1.98
N ILE A 149 9.84 6.07 -1.59
CA ILE A 149 11.32 6.13 -1.60
C ILE A 149 11.93 5.44 -2.83
N MET A 150 11.16 4.59 -3.49
CA MET A 150 11.59 3.86 -4.69
C MET A 150 10.41 3.37 -5.51
N TYR A 151 10.67 3.07 -6.78
CA TYR A 151 9.70 2.57 -7.75
C TYR A 151 10.18 1.26 -8.35
N GLY A 152 9.24 0.43 -8.80
CA GLY A 152 9.52 -0.81 -9.52
C GLY A 152 10.01 -1.95 -8.63
N CYS A 153 10.12 -3.16 -9.21
CA CYS A 153 10.49 -4.36 -8.46
C CYS A 153 11.24 -5.36 -9.36
N ASN A 154 12.36 -5.91 -8.86
CA ASN A 154 13.18 -6.86 -9.60
C ASN A 154 12.97 -8.32 -9.19
N ASN A 155 11.94 -8.62 -8.40
CA ASN A 155 11.73 -9.97 -7.87
C ASN A 155 11.05 -10.94 -8.85
N PHE A 156 10.25 -10.45 -9.81
CA PHE A 156 9.55 -11.27 -10.80
C PHE A 156 8.89 -12.52 -10.19
N CYS A 157 8.16 -12.34 -9.08
CA CYS A 157 7.34 -13.42 -8.53
C CYS A 157 6.30 -13.83 -9.58
N THR A 158 6.06 -15.13 -9.75
CA THR A 158 5.32 -15.64 -10.93
C THR A 158 3.87 -15.18 -11.01
N TYR A 159 3.26 -14.74 -9.91
CA TYR A 159 1.90 -14.17 -9.85
C TYR A 159 1.85 -12.62 -9.92
N CYS A 160 3.01 -11.96 -9.91
CA CYS A 160 3.09 -10.51 -9.68
C CYS A 160 3.28 -9.76 -11.00
N ILE A 161 2.30 -8.93 -11.35
CA ILE A 161 2.34 -8.09 -12.55
C ILE A 161 3.18 -6.81 -12.38
N VAL A 162 3.49 -6.45 -11.13
CA VAL A 162 4.15 -5.18 -10.76
C VAL A 162 5.41 -4.86 -11.57
N PRO A 163 6.36 -5.79 -11.80
CA PRO A 163 7.56 -5.49 -12.59
C PRO A 163 7.26 -5.01 -14.02
N HIS A 164 6.10 -5.40 -14.58
CA HIS A 164 5.68 -5.01 -15.92
C HIS A 164 4.93 -3.67 -15.95
N VAL A 165 4.27 -3.30 -14.85
CA VAL A 165 3.41 -2.11 -14.78
C VAL A 165 3.99 -0.96 -13.96
N ARG A 166 5.11 -1.17 -13.28
CA ARG A 166 5.86 -0.14 -12.53
C ARG A 166 7.36 -0.14 -12.87
N GLY A 167 7.81 -1.02 -13.76
CA GLY A 167 9.18 -1.07 -14.27
C GLY A 167 10.19 -1.66 -13.28
N ARG A 168 11.47 -1.45 -13.59
CA ARG A 168 12.60 -1.91 -12.78
C ARG A 168 12.80 -1.04 -11.54
N GLU A 169 13.50 -1.61 -10.55
CA GLU A 169 13.81 -0.89 -9.32
C GLU A 169 14.63 0.36 -9.60
N ARG A 170 14.15 1.50 -9.11
CA ARG A 170 14.85 2.78 -9.12
C ARG A 170 14.62 3.45 -7.77
N SER A 171 15.71 3.86 -7.12
CA SER A 171 15.66 4.49 -5.80
C SER A 171 15.70 6.01 -5.94
N ARG A 172 14.92 6.72 -5.14
CA ARG A 172 15.06 8.18 -4.98
C ARG A 172 16.32 8.51 -4.22
N LYS A 173 16.85 9.72 -4.42
CA LYS A 173 18.00 10.22 -3.67
C LYS A 173 17.61 10.42 -2.19
N PRO A 174 18.46 10.01 -1.22
CA PRO A 174 18.17 10.19 0.21
C PRO A 174 17.88 11.64 0.57
N GLU A 175 18.61 12.58 -0.03
CA GLU A 175 18.50 14.00 0.26
C GLU A 175 17.13 14.57 -0.14
N GLU A 176 16.56 14.07 -1.24
CA GLU A 176 15.23 14.47 -1.70
C GLU A 176 14.12 13.87 -0.82
N ILE A 177 14.31 12.62 -0.36
CA ILE A 177 13.41 11.97 0.62
C ILE A 177 13.43 12.74 1.94
N GLU A 178 14.62 13.07 2.46
CA GLU A 178 14.78 13.83 3.70
C GLU A 178 14.17 15.22 3.60
N LYS A 179 14.42 15.92 2.49
CA LYS A 179 13.84 17.25 2.24
C LYS A 179 12.32 17.20 2.27
N GLU A 180 11.71 16.22 1.58
CA GLU A 180 10.26 16.05 1.60
C GLU A 180 9.73 15.77 3.02
N ILE A 181 10.39 14.89 3.78
CA ILE A 181 9.98 14.58 5.15
C ILE A 181 10.13 15.81 6.06
N ILE A 182 11.20 16.60 5.92
CA ILE A 182 11.42 17.84 6.68
C ILE A 182 10.30 18.85 6.38
N GLU A 183 9.92 19.00 5.10
CA GLU A 183 8.80 19.86 4.71
C GLU A 183 7.47 19.38 5.30
N MET A 184 7.23 18.06 5.33
CA MET A 184 6.07 17.48 5.99
C MET A 184 6.08 17.75 7.50
N VAL A 185 7.20 17.56 8.18
CA VAL A 185 7.30 17.86 9.62
C VAL A 185 7.00 19.34 9.90
N LYS A 186 7.54 20.26 9.09
CA LYS A 186 7.23 21.70 9.18
C LYS A 186 5.74 22.00 8.97
N ALA A 187 5.05 21.21 8.15
CA ALA A 187 3.61 21.29 7.94
C ALA A 187 2.78 20.62 9.05
N GLY A 188 3.41 20.04 10.07
CA GLY A 188 2.75 19.48 11.26
C GLY A 188 2.58 17.96 11.25
N TYR A 189 3.10 17.25 10.25
CA TYR A 189 3.01 15.80 10.16
C TYR A 189 3.85 15.13 11.26
N LYS A 190 3.29 14.10 11.89
CA LYS A 190 3.91 13.33 12.98
C LYS A 190 4.40 11.96 12.57
N GLU A 191 3.75 11.33 11.59
CA GLU A 191 4.09 9.99 11.12
C GLU A 191 4.28 9.97 9.60
N ILE A 192 5.36 9.36 9.13
CA ILE A 192 5.50 9.01 7.71
C ILE A 192 5.59 7.51 7.52
N THR A 193 4.99 7.04 6.43
CA THR A 193 5.12 5.65 5.96
C THR A 193 5.87 5.65 4.63
N LEU A 194 7.05 5.04 4.64
CA LEU A 194 7.89 4.88 3.45
C LEU A 194 7.28 3.83 2.54
N LEU A 195 7.10 4.18 1.27
CA LEU A 195 6.51 3.32 0.25
C LEU A 195 7.51 2.92 -0.82
N GLY A 196 7.30 1.72 -1.34
CA GLY A 196 7.97 1.15 -2.50
C GLY A 196 7.32 -0.19 -2.85
N GLN A 197 7.76 -0.84 -3.92
CA GLN A 197 7.31 -2.21 -4.22
C GLN A 197 8.12 -3.26 -3.45
N ASN A 198 9.37 -2.93 -3.12
CA ASN A 198 10.25 -3.73 -2.27
C ASN A 198 11.20 -2.77 -1.53
N VAL A 199 10.75 -2.14 -0.45
CA VAL A 199 11.55 -1.09 0.23
C VAL A 199 12.91 -1.60 0.71
N ASN A 200 13.04 -2.90 0.96
CA ASN A 200 14.29 -3.49 1.42
C ASN A 200 15.40 -3.50 0.35
N SER A 201 15.08 -3.36 -0.94
CA SER A 201 16.06 -3.24 -2.02
C SER A 201 16.47 -1.81 -2.34
N TYR A 202 16.00 -0.81 -1.56
CA TYR A 202 16.39 0.59 -1.69
C TYR A 202 17.92 0.76 -1.68
N GLY A 203 18.40 1.66 -2.54
CA GLY A 203 19.80 2.07 -2.58
C GLY A 203 20.57 1.68 -3.81
N LYS A 204 20.16 0.60 -4.47
CA LYS A 204 20.87 0.04 -5.63
C LYS A 204 20.91 1.06 -6.78
N GLY A 205 22.11 1.32 -7.29
CA GLY A 205 22.34 2.24 -8.41
C GLY A 205 22.37 3.73 -8.04
N LEU A 206 22.40 4.06 -6.74
CA LEU A 206 22.67 5.44 -6.28
C LEU A 206 24.18 5.69 -6.16
N GLU A 207 24.57 6.95 -6.36
CA GLU A 207 25.94 7.43 -6.11
C GLU A 207 25.89 8.63 -5.14
N PRO A 208 26.43 8.50 -3.91
CA PRO A 208 27.02 7.31 -3.32
C PRO A 208 25.97 6.22 -3.02
N GLU A 209 26.40 4.96 -2.98
CA GLU A 209 25.54 3.85 -2.57
C GLU A 209 25.15 3.98 -1.09
N ILE A 210 23.89 3.66 -0.79
CA ILE A 210 23.33 3.70 0.57
C ILE A 210 22.25 2.64 0.66
N ASN A 211 22.27 1.80 1.69
CA ASN A 211 21.25 0.76 1.85
C ASN A 211 20.01 1.29 2.60
N PHE A 212 18.94 0.49 2.64
CA PHE A 212 17.69 0.86 3.30
C PHE A 212 17.87 1.14 4.81
N ALA A 213 18.70 0.37 5.51
CA ALA A 213 18.93 0.56 6.94
C ALA A 213 19.61 1.91 7.24
N ALA A 214 20.55 2.33 6.39
CA ALA A 214 21.20 3.63 6.49
C ALA A 214 20.20 4.78 6.20
N LEU A 215 19.31 4.63 5.21
CA LEU A 215 18.23 5.59 4.99
C LEU A 215 17.31 5.71 6.22
N LEU A 216 16.91 4.59 6.81
CA LEU A 216 16.07 4.60 8.02
C LEU A 216 16.74 5.35 9.18
N ARG A 217 18.05 5.11 9.41
CA ARG A 217 18.81 5.81 10.45
C ARG A 217 18.94 7.31 10.16
N ARG A 218 19.11 7.69 8.91
CA ARG A 218 19.11 9.10 8.46
C ARG A 218 17.77 9.78 8.74
N ILE A 219 16.66 9.15 8.34
CA ILE A 219 15.30 9.66 8.60
C ILE A 219 15.03 9.75 10.11
N ASN A 220 15.54 8.82 10.91
CA ASN A 220 15.41 8.88 12.36
C ASN A 220 16.04 10.15 12.97
N GLN A 221 17.02 10.78 12.32
CA GLN A 221 17.63 12.02 12.82
C GLN A 221 16.80 13.28 12.53
N ILE A 222 15.73 13.20 11.75
CA ILE A 222 14.91 14.37 11.40
C ILE A 222 14.16 14.88 12.64
N GLU A 223 14.50 16.09 13.10
CA GLU A 223 13.88 16.72 14.25
C GLU A 223 12.38 16.99 14.01
N GLY A 224 11.55 16.77 15.04
CA GLY A 224 10.10 16.99 15.00
C GLY A 224 9.28 15.83 14.40
N LEU A 225 9.93 14.89 13.70
CA LEU A 225 9.32 13.63 13.30
C LEU A 225 9.17 12.69 14.50
N GLU A 226 7.99 12.10 14.68
CA GLU A 226 7.70 11.24 15.85
C GLU A 226 7.73 9.76 15.47
N ARG A 227 7.22 9.40 14.29
CA ARG A 227 7.05 8.00 13.87
C ARG A 227 7.38 7.77 12.41
N VAL A 228 8.03 6.65 12.16
CA VAL A 228 8.38 6.14 10.84
C VAL A 228 7.86 4.71 10.74
N ARG A 229 7.19 4.44 9.62
CA ARG A 229 6.82 3.10 9.19
C ARG A 229 7.35 2.88 7.79
N PHE A 230 7.33 1.63 7.37
CA PHE A 230 7.49 1.27 5.98
C PHE A 230 6.58 0.09 5.68
N MET A 231 6.30 -0.11 4.40
CA MET A 231 5.51 -1.25 3.94
C MET A 231 6.16 -1.85 2.69
N THR A 232 5.66 -3.02 2.29
CA THR A 232 6.10 -3.73 1.08
C THR A 232 7.52 -4.28 1.21
N SER A 233 7.74 -5.11 2.22
CA SER A 233 8.99 -5.85 2.41
C SER A 233 9.03 -7.14 1.59
N HIS A 234 10.22 -7.64 1.27
CA HIS A 234 10.41 -8.97 0.72
C HIS A 234 11.31 -9.81 1.65
N PRO A 235 10.90 -11.02 2.09
CA PRO A 235 11.66 -11.80 3.08
C PRO A 235 13.12 -12.05 2.71
N LYS A 236 13.42 -12.32 1.44
CA LYS A 236 14.81 -12.50 0.99
C LYS A 236 15.69 -11.24 1.11
N ASP A 237 15.08 -10.05 1.10
CA ASP A 237 15.78 -8.77 1.02
C ASP A 237 15.81 -8.05 2.38
N LEU A 238 15.03 -8.51 3.38
CA LEU A 238 15.06 -7.95 4.73
C LEU A 238 16.37 -8.32 5.43
N SER A 239 17.30 -7.36 5.49
CA SER A 239 18.60 -7.53 6.10
C SER A 239 18.56 -7.40 7.63
N GLU A 240 19.56 -7.99 8.29
CA GLU A 240 19.76 -7.87 9.73
C GLU A 240 19.93 -6.41 10.16
N GLU A 241 20.62 -5.59 9.37
CA GLU A 241 20.78 -4.16 9.64
C GLU A 241 19.46 -3.38 9.70
N VAL A 242 18.43 -3.81 8.95
CA VAL A 242 17.08 -3.22 9.02
C VAL A 242 16.39 -3.63 10.32
N ILE A 243 16.55 -4.89 10.75
CA ILE A 243 16.02 -5.38 12.03
C ILE A 243 16.67 -4.60 13.19
N GLU A 244 17.99 -4.43 13.13
CA GLU A 244 18.76 -3.63 14.09
C GLU A 244 18.28 -2.17 14.10
N ALA A 245 18.09 -1.57 12.92
CA ALA A 245 17.60 -0.20 12.84
C ALA A 245 16.25 -0.04 13.56
N ILE A 246 15.30 -0.96 13.35
CA ILE A 246 13.98 -0.91 14.01
C ILE A 246 14.11 -1.07 15.54
N ALA A 247 15.05 -1.87 16.00
CA ALA A 247 15.27 -2.09 17.43
C ALA A 247 15.99 -0.92 18.13
N GLU A 248 16.81 -0.16 17.39
CA GLU A 248 17.65 0.92 17.93
C GLU A 248 17.04 2.31 17.77
N CYS A 249 16.31 2.54 16.67
CA CYS A 249 15.78 3.86 16.32
C CYS A 249 14.43 4.10 17.00
N ASP A 250 14.36 5.15 17.82
CA ASP A 250 13.20 5.53 18.62
C ASP A 250 11.96 5.90 17.78
N LYS A 251 12.14 6.45 16.58
CA LYS A 251 11.03 6.83 15.69
C LYS A 251 10.57 5.67 14.81
N LEU A 252 11.39 4.64 14.60
CA LEU A 252 10.95 3.46 13.83
C LEU A 252 9.97 2.65 14.66
N CYS A 253 8.77 2.47 14.14
CA CYS A 253 7.73 1.70 14.81
C CYS A 253 8.00 0.19 14.77
N GLU A 254 7.69 -0.52 15.86
CA GLU A 254 7.88 -1.97 16.01
C GLU A 254 6.82 -2.78 15.24
N SER A 255 6.70 -2.52 13.94
CA SER A 255 5.70 -3.11 13.06
C SER A 255 6.36 -3.49 11.74
N ILE A 256 6.42 -4.79 11.43
CA ILE A 256 7.00 -5.30 10.20
C ILE A 256 5.93 -6.02 9.40
N HIS A 257 5.68 -5.50 8.20
CA HIS A 257 4.89 -6.19 7.18
C HIS A 257 5.82 -7.03 6.30
N LEU A 258 5.74 -8.36 6.42
CA LEU A 258 6.64 -9.32 5.79
C LEU A 258 5.87 -10.44 5.06
N PRO A 259 5.37 -10.17 3.84
CA PRO A 259 4.60 -11.12 3.05
C PRO A 259 5.29 -12.45 2.80
N VAL A 260 4.73 -13.54 3.33
CA VAL A 260 5.24 -14.90 3.09
C VAL A 260 4.66 -15.52 1.83
N GLN A 261 3.41 -15.16 1.49
CA GLN A 261 2.64 -15.64 0.34
C GLN A 261 2.15 -17.09 0.45
N SER A 262 3.00 -18.03 0.89
CA SER A 262 2.63 -19.41 1.20
C SER A 262 3.55 -19.99 2.27
N GLY A 263 3.07 -20.91 3.10
CA GLY A 263 3.91 -21.65 4.03
C GLY A 263 4.59 -22.88 3.44
N SER A 264 4.28 -23.28 2.20
CA SER A 264 4.93 -24.42 1.54
C SER A 264 6.16 -24.00 0.76
N SER A 265 7.31 -24.60 1.08
CA SER A 265 8.56 -24.40 0.34
C SER A 265 8.43 -24.76 -1.15
N ARG A 266 7.58 -25.75 -1.48
CA ARG A 266 7.31 -26.16 -2.86
C ARG A 266 6.55 -25.08 -3.63
N ILE A 267 5.53 -24.49 -3.01
CA ILE A 267 4.74 -23.40 -3.60
C ILE A 267 5.55 -22.11 -3.66
N LEU A 268 6.31 -21.77 -2.62
CA LEU A 268 7.26 -20.64 -2.62
C LEU A 268 8.26 -20.72 -3.78
N LYS A 269 8.75 -21.91 -4.09
CA LYS A 269 9.61 -22.15 -5.26
C LYS A 269 8.88 -21.88 -6.58
N LYS A 270 7.65 -22.39 -6.76
CA LYS A 270 6.82 -22.09 -7.95
C LYS A 270 6.44 -20.60 -8.06
N MET A 271 6.31 -19.92 -6.92
CA MET A 271 6.07 -18.48 -6.82
C MET A 271 7.31 -17.63 -7.15
N ASN A 272 8.48 -18.24 -7.35
CA ASN A 272 9.77 -17.59 -7.53
C ASN A 272 10.17 -16.67 -6.35
N ARG A 273 10.06 -17.18 -5.12
CA ARG A 273 10.33 -16.40 -3.90
C ARG A 273 11.79 -16.41 -3.43
N HIS A 274 12.59 -17.38 -3.89
CA HIS A 274 14.01 -17.53 -3.53
C HIS A 274 14.29 -17.70 -2.02
N TYR A 275 13.33 -18.23 -1.26
CA TYR A 275 13.53 -18.67 0.12
C TYR A 275 12.60 -19.85 0.43
N THR A 276 12.91 -20.61 1.47
CA THR A 276 12.08 -21.71 2.00
C THR A 276 11.30 -21.31 3.25
N LYS A 277 10.34 -22.16 3.66
CA LYS A 277 9.61 -22.02 4.94
C LYS A 277 10.56 -21.89 6.12
N GLU A 278 11.61 -22.72 6.17
CA GLU A 278 12.57 -22.78 7.26
C GLU A 278 13.38 -21.48 7.35
N GLN A 279 13.88 -20.98 6.21
CA GLN A 279 14.59 -19.71 6.14
C GLN A 279 13.72 -18.54 6.59
N TYR A 280 12.42 -18.57 6.22
CA TYR A 280 11.46 -17.57 6.68
C TYR A 280 11.25 -17.65 8.20
N LEU A 281 11.06 -18.84 8.76
CA LEU A 281 10.89 -19.02 10.21
C LEU A 281 12.14 -18.59 10.99
N ASP A 282 13.33 -18.85 10.48
CA ASP A 282 14.58 -18.39 11.10
C ASP A 282 14.68 -16.86 11.08
N LEU A 283 14.27 -16.21 9.99
CA LEU A 283 14.16 -14.76 9.92
C LEU A 283 13.14 -14.23 10.95
N ILE A 284 11.98 -14.85 11.07
CA ILE A 284 10.97 -14.48 12.09
C ILE A 284 11.53 -14.62 13.51
N LYS A 285 12.26 -15.68 13.81
CA LYS A 285 12.90 -15.88 15.12
C LYS A 285 13.91 -14.77 15.43
N LYS A 286 14.74 -14.39 14.45
CA LYS A 286 15.68 -13.25 14.59
C LYS A 286 14.94 -11.94 14.88
N ILE A 287 13.88 -11.65 14.12
CA ILE A 287 13.06 -10.45 14.31
C ILE A 287 12.47 -10.42 15.72
N LYS A 288 11.79 -11.50 16.15
CA LYS A 288 11.17 -11.57 17.48
C LYS A 288 12.19 -11.52 18.62
N HIS A 289 13.37 -12.09 18.42
CA HIS A 289 14.45 -12.02 19.40
C HIS A 289 14.96 -10.59 19.57
N ARG A 290 15.19 -9.88 18.46
CA ARG A 290 15.76 -8.54 18.49
C ARG A 290 14.74 -7.46 18.84
N ILE A 291 13.47 -7.68 18.49
CA ILE A 291 12.34 -6.76 18.72
C ILE A 291 11.23 -7.54 19.44
N PRO A 292 11.31 -7.72 20.77
CA PRO A 292 10.40 -8.62 21.51
C PRO A 292 8.89 -8.31 21.39
N ASN A 293 8.53 -7.04 21.17
CA ASN A 293 7.14 -6.59 21.05
C ASN A 293 6.73 -6.26 19.59
N VAL A 294 7.45 -6.80 18.61
CA VAL A 294 7.17 -6.57 17.19
C VAL A 294 5.77 -7.05 16.81
N ALA A 295 5.04 -6.20 16.09
CA ALA A 295 3.85 -6.62 15.38
C ALA A 295 4.23 -7.15 14.00
N LEU A 296 3.86 -8.40 13.72
CA LEU A 296 4.15 -9.05 12.44
C LEU A 296 2.87 -9.15 11.61
N THR A 297 2.92 -8.62 10.40
CA THR A 297 1.82 -8.74 9.44
C THR A 297 2.31 -9.33 8.13
N THR A 298 1.43 -9.96 7.37
CA THR A 298 1.82 -10.71 6.16
C THR A 298 0.73 -10.69 5.10
N ASP A 299 1.08 -11.13 3.90
CA ASP A 299 0.13 -11.47 2.84
C ASP A 299 0.23 -12.97 2.56
N ILE A 300 -0.92 -13.60 2.32
CA ILE A 300 -1.02 -15.03 1.99
C ILE A 300 -1.94 -15.20 0.79
N ILE A 301 -1.51 -15.97 -0.21
CA ILE A 301 -2.28 -16.32 -1.40
C ILE A 301 -2.67 -17.80 -1.29
N VAL A 302 -3.97 -18.07 -1.27
CA VAL A 302 -4.54 -19.41 -1.24
C VAL A 302 -4.95 -19.84 -2.65
N GLY A 303 -4.68 -21.10 -3.01
CA GLY A 303 -5.10 -21.65 -4.29
C GLY A 303 -4.17 -21.31 -5.45
N PHE A 304 -2.89 -21.03 -5.16
CA PHE A 304 -1.88 -20.85 -6.21
C PHE A 304 -1.79 -22.12 -7.09
N PRO A 305 -1.48 -22.00 -8.40
CA PRO A 305 -1.46 -23.16 -9.29
C PRO A 305 -0.57 -24.31 -8.78
N GLY A 306 -1.23 -25.45 -8.60
CA GLY A 306 -0.69 -26.71 -8.11
C GLY A 306 -0.53 -26.81 -6.60
N GLU A 307 -1.16 -25.95 -5.81
CA GLU A 307 -1.26 -26.07 -4.35
C GLU A 307 -2.14 -27.28 -3.95
N SER A 308 -1.54 -28.25 -3.25
CA SER A 308 -2.24 -29.40 -2.69
C SER A 308 -2.77 -29.09 -1.28
N GLU A 309 -3.50 -30.03 -0.69
CA GLU A 309 -3.99 -29.86 0.69
C GLU A 309 -2.83 -29.85 1.69
N GLU A 310 -1.80 -30.65 1.45
CA GLU A 310 -0.59 -30.70 2.29
C GLU A 310 0.14 -29.35 2.31
N ASP A 311 0.30 -28.68 1.15
CA ASP A 311 0.92 -27.35 1.11
C ASP A 311 0.10 -26.30 1.87
N PHE A 312 -1.23 -26.42 1.80
CA PHE A 312 -2.12 -25.53 2.53
C PHE A 312 -2.03 -25.78 4.05
N LEU A 313 -1.95 -27.03 4.47
CA LEU A 313 -1.72 -27.38 5.89
C LEU A 313 -0.38 -26.84 6.40
N GLU A 314 0.69 -26.89 5.59
CA GLU A 314 1.96 -26.22 5.93
C GLU A 314 1.80 -24.70 6.11
N THR A 315 0.92 -24.09 5.33
CA THR A 315 0.58 -22.65 5.46
C THR A 315 -0.15 -22.36 6.76
N LEU A 316 -1.12 -23.21 7.15
CA LEU A 316 -1.81 -23.09 8.43
C LEU A 316 -0.86 -23.30 9.62
N GLU A 317 0.05 -24.26 9.53
CA GLU A 317 1.08 -24.51 10.54
C GLU A 317 1.99 -23.28 10.71
N LEU A 318 2.49 -22.72 9.60
CA LEU A 318 3.31 -21.51 9.62
C LEU A 318 2.57 -20.34 10.29
N VAL A 319 1.29 -20.13 9.97
CA VAL A 319 0.48 -19.07 10.59
C VAL A 319 0.37 -19.26 12.10
N LYS A 320 0.16 -20.49 12.57
CA LYS A 320 0.09 -20.83 14.00
C LYS A 320 1.44 -20.69 14.71
N GLU A 321 2.55 -21.01 14.04
CA GLU A 321 3.90 -20.87 14.61
C GLU A 321 4.34 -19.40 14.69
N VAL A 322 4.08 -18.62 13.64
CA VAL A 322 4.47 -17.21 13.58
C VAL A 322 3.55 -16.33 14.43
N GLU A 323 2.27 -16.68 14.56
CA GLU A 323 1.26 -15.89 15.26
C GLU A 323 1.19 -14.42 14.80
N TYR A 324 0.89 -14.19 13.52
CA TYR A 324 0.78 -12.83 12.97
C TYR A 324 -0.29 -11.98 13.68
N ASP A 325 0.00 -10.70 13.87
CA ASP A 325 -0.93 -9.69 14.39
C ASP A 325 -2.10 -9.40 13.45
N SER A 326 -1.88 -9.59 12.15
CA SER A 326 -2.89 -9.59 11.10
C SER A 326 -2.30 -10.16 9.82
N ALA A 327 -3.13 -10.73 8.94
CA ALA A 327 -2.71 -11.13 7.61
C ALA A 327 -3.72 -10.65 6.57
N PHE A 328 -3.23 -10.20 5.41
CA PHE A 328 -4.07 -10.02 4.23
C PHE A 328 -4.12 -11.34 3.47
N THR A 329 -5.29 -11.97 3.49
CA THR A 329 -5.52 -13.25 2.81
C THR A 329 -6.19 -13.01 1.48
N PHE A 330 -5.67 -13.61 0.41
CA PHE A 330 -6.17 -13.48 -0.94
C PHE A 330 -6.44 -14.86 -1.54
N LEU A 331 -7.49 -14.96 -2.36
CA LEU A 331 -7.60 -16.05 -3.32
C LEU A 331 -6.69 -15.75 -4.50
N TYR A 332 -6.00 -16.77 -5.00
CA TYR A 332 -5.25 -16.63 -6.24
C TYR A 332 -6.21 -16.33 -7.39
N SER A 333 -5.97 -15.17 -8.02
CA SER A 333 -6.64 -14.73 -9.24
C SER A 333 -5.60 -14.56 -10.34
N LYS A 334 -5.94 -15.03 -11.54
CA LYS A 334 -5.06 -14.97 -12.70
C LYS A 334 -4.86 -13.53 -13.13
N ARG A 335 -3.61 -13.19 -13.49
CA ARG A 335 -3.28 -11.88 -14.04
C ARG A 335 -2.61 -12.06 -15.37
N LYS A 336 -3.28 -11.56 -16.41
CA LYS A 336 -2.79 -11.64 -17.79
C LYS A 336 -1.35 -11.14 -17.90
N GLY A 337 -0.50 -11.93 -18.53
CA GLY A 337 0.91 -11.60 -18.75
C GLY A 337 1.86 -11.99 -17.61
N THR A 338 1.36 -12.60 -16.52
CA THR A 338 2.22 -13.18 -15.48
C THR A 338 2.57 -14.64 -15.78
N PRO A 339 3.74 -15.17 -15.36
CA PRO A 339 4.05 -16.59 -15.56
C PRO A 339 3.03 -17.56 -14.97
N ALA A 340 2.38 -17.21 -13.85
CA ALA A 340 1.37 -18.04 -13.20
C ALA A 340 0.02 -18.09 -13.96
N ASP A 341 -0.23 -17.12 -14.85
CA ASP A 341 -1.40 -17.13 -15.75
C ASP A 341 -1.41 -18.36 -16.66
N MET A 342 -0.20 -18.75 -17.12
CA MET A 342 0.03 -19.86 -18.05
C MET A 342 0.12 -21.22 -17.35
N MET A 343 0.05 -21.28 -16.02
CA MET A 343 0.08 -22.55 -15.27
C MET A 343 -1.28 -23.25 -15.38
N LEU A 344 -1.28 -24.53 -15.77
CA LEU A 344 -2.49 -25.29 -16.07
C LEU A 344 -3.11 -25.96 -14.83
N ASP A 345 -2.32 -26.21 -13.79
CA ASP A 345 -2.68 -26.90 -12.56
C ASP A 345 -3.48 -26.00 -11.60
N GLN A 346 -4.54 -25.37 -12.09
CA GLN A 346 -5.39 -24.50 -11.27
C GLN A 346 -6.13 -25.31 -10.20
N VAL A 347 -6.21 -24.75 -8.99
CA VAL A 347 -6.95 -25.34 -7.88
C VAL A 347 -8.44 -25.09 -8.08
N ASP A 348 -9.27 -26.11 -7.78
CA ASP A 348 -10.72 -26.00 -7.83
C ASP A 348 -11.26 -24.88 -6.91
N GLU A 349 -12.28 -24.16 -7.37
CA GLU A 349 -12.84 -23.00 -6.66
C GLU A 349 -13.48 -23.39 -5.31
N GLY A 350 -14.05 -24.60 -5.20
CA GLY A 350 -14.57 -25.13 -3.94
C GLY A 350 -13.45 -25.33 -2.93
N ALA A 351 -12.36 -25.99 -3.35
CA ALA A 351 -11.19 -26.20 -2.51
C ALA A 351 -10.52 -24.88 -2.11
N LYS A 352 -10.39 -23.91 -3.03
CA LYS A 352 -9.86 -22.57 -2.74
C LYS A 352 -10.66 -21.88 -1.63
N LYS A 353 -12.00 -21.89 -1.72
CA LYS A 353 -12.88 -21.25 -0.74
C LYS A 353 -12.84 -21.93 0.62
N ASP A 354 -12.82 -23.26 0.67
CA ASP A 354 -12.66 -24.01 1.92
C ASP A 354 -11.36 -23.61 2.65
N ARG A 355 -10.24 -23.70 1.94
CA ARG A 355 -8.91 -23.34 2.45
C ARG A 355 -8.85 -21.89 2.91
N PHE A 356 -9.39 -20.97 2.11
CA PHE A 356 -9.45 -19.56 2.46
C PHE A 356 -10.20 -19.33 3.78
N ASN A 357 -11.36 -19.95 3.97
CA ASN A 357 -12.14 -19.79 5.20
C ASN A 357 -11.39 -20.32 6.42
N ARG A 358 -10.77 -21.50 6.32
CA ARG A 358 -9.95 -22.10 7.40
C ARG A 358 -8.75 -21.22 7.76
N LEU A 359 -8.12 -20.60 6.75
CA LEU A 359 -7.02 -19.66 6.97
C LEU A 359 -7.49 -18.39 7.68
N VAL A 360 -8.59 -17.80 7.23
CA VAL A 360 -9.18 -16.60 7.84
C VAL A 360 -9.57 -16.85 9.29
N GLU A 361 -10.16 -18.00 9.59
CA GLU A 361 -10.48 -18.42 10.96
C GLU A 361 -9.23 -18.45 11.84
N ALA A 362 -8.18 -19.16 11.41
CA ALA A 362 -6.92 -19.23 12.16
C ALA A 362 -6.27 -17.86 12.39
N VAL A 363 -6.23 -17.00 11.36
CA VAL A 363 -5.68 -15.63 11.48
C VAL A 363 -6.50 -14.78 12.45
N ASN A 364 -7.83 -14.89 12.41
CA ASN A 364 -8.72 -14.11 13.28
C ASN A 364 -8.60 -14.54 14.74
N GLU A 365 -8.49 -15.85 15.01
CA GLU A 365 -8.26 -16.37 16.37
C GLU A 365 -6.96 -15.83 16.96
N ILE A 366 -5.88 -15.87 16.18
CA ILE A 366 -4.55 -15.35 16.58
C ILE A 366 -4.62 -13.83 16.78
N SER A 367 -5.23 -13.10 15.85
CA SER A 367 -5.37 -11.63 15.95
C SER A 367 -6.14 -11.23 17.22
N ALA A 368 -7.21 -11.96 17.55
CA ALA A 368 -7.97 -11.75 18.77
C ALA A 368 -7.15 -12.10 20.03
N LYS A 369 -6.37 -13.19 20.00
CA LYS A 369 -5.44 -13.55 21.08
C LYS A 369 -4.42 -12.44 21.31
N LYS A 370 -3.73 -11.97 20.27
CA LYS A 370 -2.74 -10.89 20.35
C LYS A 370 -3.34 -9.60 20.87
N ASN A 371 -4.53 -9.21 20.42
CA ASN A 371 -5.20 -8.00 20.92
C ASN A 371 -5.57 -8.12 22.40
N LYS A 372 -5.98 -9.30 22.88
CA LYS A 372 -6.27 -9.52 24.31
C LYS A 372 -5.07 -9.25 25.22
N GLU A 373 -3.85 -9.44 24.72
CA GLU A 373 -2.62 -9.12 25.47
C GLU A 373 -2.48 -7.62 25.77
N TYR A 374 -3.26 -6.75 25.14
CA TYR A 374 -3.27 -5.31 25.40
C TYR A 374 -4.22 -4.89 26.52
N ALA A 375 -5.10 -5.78 27.02
CA ALA A 375 -6.01 -5.45 28.10
C ALA A 375 -5.24 -4.90 29.32
N ASP A 376 -5.73 -3.81 29.88
CA ASP A 376 -5.17 -3.07 31.02
C ASP A 376 -3.78 -2.44 30.81
N LYS A 377 -3.18 -2.58 29.63
CA LYS A 377 -1.93 -1.90 29.29
C LYS A 377 -2.18 -0.44 28.94
N VAL A 378 -1.19 0.39 29.25
CA VAL A 378 -1.10 1.76 28.73
C VAL A 378 -0.28 1.72 27.44
N VAL A 379 -0.82 2.28 26.37
CA VAL A 379 -0.16 2.36 25.07
C VAL A 379 -0.14 3.78 24.53
N GLU A 380 0.92 4.10 23.81
CA GLU A 380 1.06 5.37 23.10
C GLU A 380 0.28 5.31 21.78
N VAL A 381 -0.65 6.25 21.58
CA VAL A 381 -1.53 6.36 20.42
C VAL A 381 -1.25 7.69 19.72
N LEU A 382 -0.99 7.65 18.40
CA LEU A 382 -1.08 8.83 17.56
C LEU A 382 -2.55 9.08 17.25
N VAL A 383 -3.09 10.18 17.77
CA VAL A 383 -4.52 10.51 17.63
C VAL A 383 -4.76 11.09 16.25
N GLU A 384 -5.62 10.44 15.46
CA GLU A 384 -5.87 10.78 14.05
C GLU A 384 -7.13 11.63 13.85
N GLY A 385 -8.08 11.57 14.79
CA GLY A 385 -9.34 12.30 14.69
C GLY A 385 -10.45 11.61 15.47
N TYR A 386 -11.70 11.87 15.08
CA TYR A 386 -12.86 11.18 15.63
C TYR A 386 -13.05 9.79 15.02
N SER A 387 -13.58 8.87 15.81
CA SER A 387 -13.97 7.54 15.33
C SER A 387 -15.11 7.64 14.33
N LYS A 388 -14.95 6.98 13.17
CA LYS A 388 -15.94 7.00 12.08
C LYS A 388 -17.34 6.51 12.49
N ASN A 389 -17.40 5.63 13.48
CA ASN A 389 -18.65 4.99 13.92
C ASN A 389 -19.20 5.60 15.22
N ASP A 390 -18.45 6.50 15.86
CA ASP A 390 -18.80 7.08 17.16
C ASP A 390 -18.03 8.40 17.36
N GLU A 391 -18.66 9.51 17.00
CA GLU A 391 -18.05 10.86 17.11
C GLU A 391 -17.78 11.29 18.55
N SER A 392 -18.30 10.59 19.57
CA SER A 392 -17.96 10.86 20.96
C SER A 392 -16.56 10.36 21.35
N LYS A 393 -15.93 9.55 20.49
CA LYS A 393 -14.62 8.95 20.74
C LYS A 393 -13.59 9.43 19.74
N LEU A 394 -12.35 9.50 20.21
CA LEU A 394 -11.19 9.69 19.36
C LEU A 394 -10.71 8.34 18.83
N THR A 395 -10.01 8.37 17.69
CA THR A 395 -9.39 7.20 17.07
C THR A 395 -7.94 7.48 16.74
N GLY A 396 -7.12 6.44 16.78
CA GLY A 396 -5.71 6.54 16.48
C GLY A 396 -5.04 5.18 16.40
N ARG A 397 -3.72 5.18 16.20
CA ARG A 397 -2.93 3.94 16.08
C ARG A 397 -1.77 3.88 17.05
N THR A 398 -1.51 2.69 17.58
CA THR A 398 -0.31 2.39 18.38
C THR A 398 0.94 2.35 17.52
N ARG A 399 2.12 2.28 18.15
CA ARG A 399 3.38 2.00 17.44
C ARG A 399 3.35 0.68 16.68
N THR A 400 2.66 -0.34 17.19
CA THR A 400 2.41 -1.62 16.50
C THR A 400 1.29 -1.58 15.45
N GLY A 401 0.71 -0.40 15.19
CA GLY A 401 -0.32 -0.22 14.16
C GLY A 401 -1.72 -0.65 14.57
N LYS A 402 -1.95 -1.03 15.84
CA LYS A 402 -3.28 -1.42 16.35
C LYS A 402 -4.21 -0.21 16.40
N LEU A 403 -5.44 -0.38 15.92
CA LEU A 403 -6.48 0.64 15.97
C LEU A 403 -7.01 0.78 17.40
N VAL A 404 -7.03 2.00 17.92
CA VAL A 404 -7.56 2.31 19.26
C VAL A 404 -8.65 3.35 19.14
N ASN A 405 -9.83 3.05 19.69
CA ASN A 405 -10.92 4.01 19.87
C ASN A 405 -11.06 4.33 21.36
N PHE A 406 -10.99 5.60 21.74
CA PHE A 406 -10.90 5.95 23.17
C PHE A 406 -11.59 7.27 23.50
N THR A 407 -12.01 7.39 24.75
CA THR A 407 -12.51 8.65 25.31
C THR A 407 -11.31 9.52 25.70
N GLY A 408 -11.28 10.78 25.27
CA GLY A 408 -10.16 11.68 25.53
C GLY A 408 -10.43 13.11 25.06
N ASN A 409 -9.44 13.99 25.18
CA ASN A 409 -9.55 15.39 24.77
C ASN A 409 -9.18 15.56 23.29
N ALA A 410 -10.08 16.18 22.50
CA ALA A 410 -9.88 16.49 21.08
C ALA A 410 -8.64 17.37 20.80
N ASP A 411 -8.13 18.13 21.78
CA ASP A 411 -6.88 18.90 21.67
C ASP A 411 -5.62 18.02 21.41
N ARG A 412 -5.79 16.70 21.53
CA ARG A 412 -4.77 15.69 21.23
C ARG A 412 -4.76 15.22 19.79
N ILE A 413 -5.74 15.59 18.96
CA ILE A 413 -5.72 15.26 17.52
C ILE A 413 -4.41 15.79 16.90
N GLY A 414 -3.69 14.93 16.21
CA GLY A 414 -2.36 15.21 15.65
C GLY A 414 -1.21 15.10 16.65
N LYS A 415 -1.43 14.59 17.85
CA LYS A 415 -0.41 14.41 18.89
C LYS A 415 -0.39 12.97 19.40
N LEU A 416 0.68 12.61 20.10
CA LEU A 416 0.76 11.37 20.87
C LEU A 416 -0.01 11.53 22.19
N ALA A 417 -0.75 10.49 22.56
CA ALA A 417 -1.46 10.39 23.82
C ALA A 417 -1.29 8.99 24.42
N ASN A 418 -1.14 8.91 25.74
CA ASN A 418 -1.17 7.65 26.44
C ASN A 418 -2.62 7.24 26.69
N VAL A 419 -2.97 6.01 26.35
CA VAL A 419 -4.31 5.46 26.47
C VAL A 419 -4.24 4.17 27.24
N LYS A 420 -5.00 4.07 28.33
CA LYS A 420 -5.20 2.80 29.04
C LYS A 420 -6.25 1.99 28.31
N ILE A 421 -5.89 0.80 27.85
CA ILE A 421 -6.81 -0.10 27.16
C ILE A 421 -7.75 -0.76 28.17
N THR A 422 -9.04 -0.48 28.06
CA THR A 422 -10.09 -1.01 28.93
C THR A 422 -10.74 -2.26 28.34
N LYS A 423 -10.70 -2.42 27.00
CA LYS A 423 -11.26 -3.59 26.33
C LYS A 423 -10.53 -3.89 25.02
N ALA A 424 -10.11 -5.14 24.85
CA ALA A 424 -9.59 -5.63 23.59
C ALA A 424 -10.70 -6.33 22.79
N GLN A 425 -10.94 -5.88 21.56
CA GLN A 425 -11.80 -6.57 20.59
C GLN A 425 -10.95 -7.28 19.54
N SER A 426 -11.58 -8.10 18.70
CA SER A 426 -10.88 -8.89 17.68
C SER A 426 -10.07 -8.05 16.69
N PHE A 427 -10.54 -6.85 16.36
CA PHE A 427 -9.93 -5.99 15.34
C PHE A 427 -9.62 -4.56 15.79
N SER A 428 -9.96 -4.20 17.03
CA SER A 428 -9.64 -2.89 17.59
C SER A 428 -9.54 -2.94 19.11
N LEU A 429 -8.91 -1.93 19.69
CA LEU A 429 -8.81 -1.74 21.12
C LEU A 429 -9.70 -0.57 21.53
N ILE A 430 -10.25 -0.64 22.74
CA ILE A 430 -11.00 0.43 23.37
C ILE A 430 -10.27 0.85 24.63
N GLY A 431 -10.19 2.15 24.87
CA GLY A 431 -9.52 2.66 26.05
C GLY A 431 -9.99 4.04 26.48
N GLU A 432 -9.26 4.59 27.44
CA GLU A 432 -9.45 5.93 27.98
C GLU A 432 -8.09 6.62 28.04
N GLN A 433 -8.06 7.89 27.62
CA GLN A 433 -6.86 8.70 27.72
C GLN A 433 -6.51 8.93 29.20
N ILE A 434 -5.23 8.76 29.55
CA ILE A 434 -4.71 9.07 30.89
C ILE A 434 -4.11 10.47 30.99
#